data_AF-E4ZRD6-F1
#
_entry.id   AF-E4ZRD6-F1
#
_cell.length_a   1.000
_cell.length_b   1.000
_cell.length_c   1.000
_cell.angle_alpha   90.00
_cell.angle_beta   90.00
_cell.angle_gamma   90.00
#
_symmetry.space_group_name_H-M   'P 1'
#
loop_
_entity.id
_entity.type
_entity.pdbx_description
1 polymer ?
#
loop_
_entity_poly.entity_id
_entity_poly.type
_entity_poly.pdbx_seq_one_letter_code
_entity_poly.pdbx_strand_id
1 'polypeptide(L)'
;MDDDDDPVVAEYDVYITPETEAQQLYVLQYLNRPPDQPFTKATESKPSELRLKKESGFIEVDVPINIHTNYNRVAGVRWGEAMRKTKGFGQKAFGIASGFERTMPRASNRPGIDGAPPPPVTVDDDNLEEYVNNFEDANEKGHVLNSQTFGGQITKDNSKGPSYMLGTFRDGGYPALAML
;
A
#
# COMPACT_ATOMS: atom_id res chain seq x y z
N MET A 1 -26.28 3.63 54.27
CA MET A 1 -26.74 3.60 52.87
C MET A 1 -26.05 4.80 52.31
N ASP A 2 -24.84 4.60 51.79
CA ASP A 2 -23.90 5.68 51.53
C ASP A 2 -24.03 6.13 50.08
N ASP A 3 -24.33 7.42 49.95
CA ASP A 3 -24.42 8.21 48.73
C ASP A 3 -23.02 8.53 48.18
N ASP A 4 -22.25 7.51 47.78
CA ASP A 4 -20.93 7.63 47.15
C ASP A 4 -21.00 7.40 45.62
N ASP A 5 -21.93 8.07 44.93
CA ASP A 5 -21.95 8.06 43.45
C ASP A 5 -21.09 9.21 42.90
N ASP A 6 -20.09 8.88 42.07
CA ASP A 6 -19.18 9.85 41.45
C ASP A 6 -19.93 10.87 40.57
N PRO A 7 -19.58 12.17 40.60
CA PRO A 7 -20.28 13.19 39.84
C PRO A 7 -20.08 13.05 38.33
N VAL A 8 -21.16 13.13 37.55
CA VAL A 8 -21.12 13.17 36.09
C VAL A 8 -20.49 14.48 35.63
N VAL A 9 -19.32 14.41 34.99
CA VAL A 9 -18.58 15.58 34.48
C VAL A 9 -18.95 15.95 33.04
N ALA A 10 -19.52 15.02 32.27
CA ALA A 10 -19.94 15.24 30.89
C ALA A 10 -20.94 14.18 30.42
N GLU A 11 -21.86 14.60 29.55
CA GLU A 11 -22.77 13.73 28.79
C GLU A 11 -22.55 13.97 27.29
N TYR A 12 -22.68 12.92 26.49
CA TYR A 12 -22.41 12.96 25.05
C TYR A 12 -23.50 12.25 24.25
N ASP A 13 -24.04 12.92 23.24
CA ASP A 13 -25.05 12.36 22.34
C ASP A 13 -24.42 11.46 21.27
N VAL A 14 -24.57 10.16 21.42
CA VAL A 14 -24.01 9.17 20.49
C VAL A 14 -24.94 9.01 19.28
N TYR A 15 -24.55 9.54 18.11
CA TYR A 15 -25.28 9.31 16.86
C TYR A 15 -24.68 8.16 16.06
N ILE A 16 -25.53 7.22 15.63
CA ILE A 16 -25.14 6.10 14.77
C ILE A 16 -25.56 6.40 13.33
N THR A 17 -24.59 6.38 12.41
CA THR A 17 -24.89 6.46 10.97
C THR A 17 -25.45 5.11 10.50
N PRO A 18 -26.65 5.06 9.89
CA PRO A 18 -27.23 3.81 9.41
C PRO A 18 -26.41 3.23 8.27
N GLU A 19 -26.24 1.90 8.27
CA GLU A 19 -25.61 1.16 7.18
C GLU A 19 -26.36 1.44 5.86
N THR A 20 -25.68 2.04 4.90
CA THR A 20 -26.15 2.13 3.52
C THR A 20 -25.30 1.17 2.71
N GLU A 21 -25.89 0.39 1.80
CA GLU A 21 -25.14 -0.52 0.90
C GLU A 21 -24.01 0.18 0.11
N ALA A 22 -24.09 1.51 -0.03
CA ALA A 22 -23.08 2.34 -0.67
C ALA A 22 -21.84 2.65 0.20
N GLN A 23 -21.88 2.38 1.51
CA GLN A 23 -20.87 2.82 2.45
C GLN A 23 -19.86 1.70 2.74
N GLN A 24 -18.75 1.69 2.00
CA GLN A 24 -17.65 0.75 2.22
C GLN A 24 -16.50 1.48 2.92
N LEU A 25 -16.39 1.28 4.24
CA LEU A 25 -15.32 1.87 5.05
C LEU A 25 -14.29 0.80 5.41
N TYR A 26 -13.02 1.06 5.13
CA TYR A 26 -11.92 0.17 5.49
C TYR A 26 -10.91 0.91 6.36
N VAL A 27 -10.49 0.28 7.45
CA VAL A 27 -9.41 0.78 8.31
C VAL A 27 -8.14 0.01 7.95
N LEU A 28 -7.14 0.75 7.46
CA LEU A 28 -5.84 0.17 7.08
C LEU A 28 -4.83 0.46 8.18
N GLN A 29 -4.19 -0.59 8.70
CA GLN A 29 -3.17 -0.48 9.74
C GLN A 29 -1.81 -0.89 9.17
N TYR A 30 -0.83 0.02 9.25
CA TYR A 30 0.51 -0.19 8.73
C TYR A 30 1.49 -0.52 9.87
N LEU A 31 1.71 -1.80 10.14
CA LEU A 31 2.51 -2.26 11.29
C LEU A 31 3.96 -1.77 11.29
N ASN A 32 4.56 -1.60 10.10
CA ASN A 32 5.95 -1.17 9.95
C ASN A 32 6.11 0.35 9.83
N ARG A 33 5.05 1.12 10.14
CA ARG A 33 5.06 2.58 10.01
C ARG A 33 4.74 3.20 11.38
N PRO A 34 5.67 3.98 11.96
CA PRO A 34 5.40 4.64 13.22
C PRO A 34 4.40 5.81 13.01
N PRO A 35 3.63 6.17 14.06
CA PRO A 35 2.55 7.14 13.94
C PRO A 35 3.02 8.57 13.64
N ASP A 36 4.28 8.90 13.92
CA ASP A 36 4.93 10.19 13.64
C ASP A 36 5.32 10.36 12.16
N GLN A 37 5.26 9.30 11.36
CA GLN A 37 5.56 9.33 9.93
C GLN A 37 4.31 8.97 9.09
N PRO A 38 3.22 9.74 9.15
CA PRO A 38 1.99 9.37 8.46
C PRO A 38 2.15 9.41 6.94
N PHE A 39 1.37 8.62 6.20
CA PHE A 39 1.34 8.65 4.74
C PHE A 39 0.53 9.85 4.24
N THR A 40 1.18 11.01 4.11
CA THR A 40 0.52 12.26 3.77
C THR A 40 1.19 12.99 2.61
N LYS A 41 0.55 14.07 2.14
CA LYS A 41 1.16 14.97 1.16
C LYS A 41 2.41 15.67 1.74
N ALA A 42 2.41 15.99 3.03
CA ALA A 42 3.52 16.66 3.70
C ALA A 42 4.78 15.79 3.78
N THR A 43 4.62 14.47 3.81
CA THR A 43 5.73 13.49 3.82
C THR A 43 6.05 12.95 2.42
N GLU A 44 5.43 13.51 1.37
CA GLU A 44 5.57 13.07 -0.04
C GLU A 44 5.23 11.59 -0.27
N SER A 45 4.38 11.03 0.59
CA SER A 45 4.06 9.60 0.60
C SER A 45 2.54 9.41 0.69
N LYS A 46 1.77 10.29 0.04
CA LYS A 46 0.31 10.18 -0.04
C LYS A 46 -0.03 8.98 -0.94
N PRO A 47 -0.85 8.02 -0.49
CA PRO A 47 -1.26 6.90 -1.33
C PRO A 47 -1.84 7.37 -2.67
N SER A 48 -1.39 6.76 -3.76
CA SER A 48 -1.76 7.14 -5.13
C SER A 48 -2.84 6.24 -5.71
N GLU A 49 -2.80 4.94 -5.38
CA GLU A 49 -3.72 3.94 -5.93
C GLU A 49 -4.07 2.89 -4.87
N LEU A 50 -5.31 2.41 -4.91
CA LEU A 50 -5.80 1.30 -4.09
C LEU A 50 -6.48 0.27 -4.98
N ARG A 51 -6.10 -1.00 -4.81
CA ARG A 51 -6.69 -2.14 -5.52
C ARG A 51 -7.30 -3.11 -4.51
N LEU A 52 -8.54 -3.52 -4.74
CA LEU A 52 -9.28 -4.41 -3.84
C LEU A 52 -9.91 -5.57 -4.63
N LYS A 53 -9.64 -6.81 -4.18
CA LYS A 53 -10.35 -8.01 -4.61
C LYS A 53 -11.47 -8.32 -3.61
N LYS A 54 -12.70 -7.94 -3.93
CA LYS A 54 -13.87 -8.00 -3.02
C LYS A 54 -14.12 -9.39 -2.43
N GLU A 55 -14.03 -10.45 -3.22
CA GLU A 55 -14.38 -11.82 -2.78
C GLU A 55 -13.35 -12.41 -1.81
N SER A 56 -12.06 -12.17 -2.07
CA SER A 56 -10.96 -12.70 -1.27
C SER A 56 -10.51 -11.77 -0.14
N GLY A 57 -10.89 -10.49 -0.22
CA GLY A 57 -10.50 -9.46 0.75
C GLY A 57 -9.05 -9.00 0.63
N PHE A 58 -8.35 -9.32 -0.47
CA PHE A 58 -7.00 -8.82 -0.69
C PHE A 58 -7.03 -7.36 -1.10
N ILE A 59 -6.21 -6.55 -0.43
CA ILE A 59 -6.04 -5.14 -0.69
C ILE A 59 -4.57 -4.84 -0.99
N GLU A 60 -4.34 -3.97 -1.96
CA GLU A 60 -3.04 -3.39 -2.26
C GLU A 60 -3.16 -1.88 -2.27
N VAL A 61 -2.16 -1.21 -1.70
CA VAL A 61 -2.08 0.26 -1.69
C VAL A 61 -0.71 0.66 -2.20
N ASP A 62 -0.68 1.45 -3.27
CA ASP A 62 0.55 2.02 -3.78
C ASP A 62 0.84 3.36 -3.09
N VAL A 63 2.05 3.47 -2.58
CA VAL A 63 2.52 4.62 -1.82
C VAL A 63 3.83 5.11 -2.43
N PRO A 64 3.92 6.38 -2.83
CA PRO A 64 5.17 6.96 -3.30
C PRO A 64 6.25 6.92 -2.22
N ILE A 65 7.49 6.67 -2.66
CA ILE A 65 8.69 6.76 -1.84
C ILE A 65 9.26 8.16 -1.99
N ASN A 66 9.61 8.81 -0.88
CA ASN A 66 10.32 10.08 -0.93
C ASN A 66 11.75 9.83 -1.47
N ILE A 67 12.01 10.28 -2.71
CA ILE A 67 13.30 10.10 -3.38
C ILE A 67 14.31 11.23 -3.06
N HIS A 68 13.87 12.27 -2.37
CA HIS A 68 14.68 13.45 -2.03
C HIS A 68 15.31 13.35 -0.64
N THR A 69 14.74 12.53 0.26
CA THR A 69 15.18 12.39 1.66
C THR A 69 15.53 10.94 1.98
N ASN A 70 16.74 10.70 2.50
CA ASN A 70 17.22 9.37 2.94
C ASN A 70 17.09 8.26 1.87
N TYR A 71 17.20 8.64 0.60
CA TYR A 71 17.06 7.73 -0.53
C TYR A 71 18.42 7.41 -1.18
N ASN A 72 18.72 6.13 -1.35
CA ASN A 72 19.92 5.71 -2.07
C ASN A 72 19.65 5.70 -3.59
N ARG A 73 20.12 6.73 -4.29
CA ARG A 73 19.91 6.90 -5.74
C ARG A 73 20.43 5.73 -6.57
N VAL A 74 21.62 5.22 -6.24
CA VAL A 74 22.26 4.09 -6.94
C VAL A 74 21.39 2.84 -6.83
N ALA A 75 20.95 2.50 -5.61
CA ALA A 75 20.05 1.36 -5.40
C ALA A 75 18.69 1.59 -6.06
N GLY A 76 18.17 2.82 -6.00
CA GLY A 76 16.91 3.22 -6.59
C GLY A 76 16.83 3.02 -8.10
N VAL A 77 17.86 3.46 -8.82
CA VAL A 77 18.01 3.22 -10.26
C VAL A 77 18.15 1.73 -10.55
N ARG A 78 19.00 1.02 -9.78
CA ARG A 78 19.22 -0.41 -9.95
C ARG A 78 17.92 -1.23 -9.86
N TRP A 79 17.10 -0.95 -8.84
CA TRP A 79 15.83 -1.64 -8.63
C TRP A 79 14.74 -1.16 -9.58
N GLY A 80 14.71 0.14 -9.92
CA GLY A 80 13.79 0.70 -10.90
C GLY A 80 13.96 0.04 -12.27
N GLU A 81 15.20 -0.06 -12.74
CA GLU A 81 15.52 -0.74 -13.99
C GLU A 81 15.19 -2.23 -13.96
N ALA A 82 15.47 -2.92 -12.85
CA ALA A 82 15.11 -4.33 -12.69
C ALA A 82 13.58 -4.51 -12.78
N MET A 83 12.80 -3.69 -12.07
CA MET A 83 11.33 -3.73 -12.10
C MET A 83 10.79 -3.39 -13.50
N ARG A 84 11.35 -2.40 -14.18
CA ARG A 84 10.95 -2.00 -15.54
C ARG A 84 11.19 -3.13 -16.55
N LYS A 85 12.37 -3.76 -16.50
CA LYS A 85 12.69 -4.93 -17.34
C LYS A 85 11.72 -6.08 -17.05
N THR A 86 11.46 -6.38 -15.78
CA THR A 86 10.50 -7.44 -15.37
C THR A 86 9.06 -7.15 -15.84
N LYS A 87 8.60 -5.90 -15.78
CA LYS A 87 7.30 -5.48 -16.31
C LYS A 87 7.21 -5.67 -17.83
N GLY A 88 8.31 -5.48 -18.55
CA GLY A 88 8.44 -5.78 -19.98
C GLY A 88 8.20 -7.25 -20.32
N PHE A 89 8.42 -8.17 -19.38
CA PHE A 89 8.10 -9.59 -19.51
C PHE A 89 6.65 -9.95 -19.13
N GLY A 90 5.80 -8.96 -18.84
CA GLY A 90 4.36 -9.15 -18.61
C GLY A 90 3.95 -9.35 -17.15
N GLN A 91 4.89 -9.27 -16.20
CA GLN A 91 4.58 -9.35 -14.77
C GLN A 91 4.02 -8.00 -14.28
N LYS A 92 2.75 -7.98 -13.83
CA LYS A 92 2.04 -6.75 -13.46
C LYS A 92 1.83 -6.56 -11.96
N ALA A 93 1.83 -7.63 -11.18
CA ALA A 93 1.69 -7.58 -9.73
C ALA A 93 2.98 -8.04 -9.04
N PHE A 94 3.30 -7.46 -7.87
CA PHE A 94 4.36 -7.90 -6.98
C PHE A 94 3.82 -7.88 -5.54
N GLY A 95 3.78 -9.04 -4.86
CA GLY A 95 3.20 -9.17 -3.51
C GLY A 95 2.46 -10.48 -3.26
N ILE A 96 1.83 -10.64 -2.10
CA ILE A 96 1.09 -11.86 -1.72
C ILE A 96 -0.06 -12.17 -2.70
N ALA A 97 -0.61 -11.14 -3.36
CA ALA A 97 -1.61 -11.27 -4.42
C ALA A 97 -1.01 -11.51 -5.83
N SER A 98 0.30 -11.30 -6.03
CA SER A 98 1.03 -11.55 -7.29
C SER A 98 1.14 -13.04 -7.62
N GLY A 99 1.10 -13.93 -6.60
CA GLY A 99 1.11 -15.38 -6.79
C GLY A 99 -0.07 -15.95 -7.58
N PHE A 100 -1.07 -15.14 -7.95
CA PHE A 100 -2.26 -15.57 -8.68
C PHE A 100 -2.29 -15.16 -10.16
N GLU A 101 -1.50 -14.17 -10.57
CA GLU A 101 -1.31 -13.86 -12.00
C GLU A 101 -0.27 -14.83 -12.56
N ARG A 102 -0.73 -16.05 -12.85
CA ARG A 102 0.02 -17.02 -13.64
C ARG A 102 0.39 -16.37 -14.97
N THR A 103 1.66 -16.01 -15.11
CA THR A 103 2.63 -16.70 -15.98
C THR A 103 3.79 -15.74 -16.19
N MET A 104 4.96 -16.07 -15.63
CA MET A 104 6.16 -15.82 -16.43
C MET A 104 5.86 -16.43 -17.80
N PRO A 105 5.99 -15.71 -18.92
CA PRO A 105 6.04 -16.39 -20.20
C PRO A 105 7.20 -17.39 -20.04
N ARG A 106 6.86 -18.68 -19.94
CA ARG A 106 7.84 -19.73 -20.17
C ARG A 106 8.38 -19.37 -21.56
N ALA A 107 9.65 -18.99 -21.64
CA ALA A 107 10.23 -18.48 -22.87
C ALA A 107 9.95 -19.51 -23.98
N SER A 108 8.91 -19.24 -24.78
CA SER A 108 8.54 -20.11 -25.87
C SER A 108 9.59 -19.92 -26.95
N ASN A 109 10.30 -21.01 -27.22
CA ASN A 109 11.06 -21.29 -28.43
C ASN A 109 12.32 -20.46 -28.69
N ARG A 110 13.39 -20.75 -27.95
CA ARG A 110 14.69 -21.00 -28.61
C ARG A 110 14.88 -22.52 -28.73
N PRO A 111 14.99 -23.10 -29.94
CA PRO A 111 15.29 -24.51 -30.08
C PRO A 111 16.66 -24.78 -29.45
N GLY A 112 16.71 -25.61 -28.40
CA GLY A 112 17.96 -26.17 -27.86
C GLY A 112 18.40 -25.78 -26.45
N ILE A 113 17.59 -25.10 -25.63
CA ILE A 113 17.93 -24.85 -24.21
C ILE A 113 16.75 -25.25 -23.32
N ASP A 114 16.69 -26.54 -23.01
CA ASP A 114 15.79 -27.07 -21.98
C ASP A 114 16.29 -26.68 -20.58
N GLY A 115 15.45 -25.98 -19.82
CA GLY A 115 15.55 -25.92 -18.36
C GLY A 115 16.50 -24.89 -17.75
N ALA A 116 17.11 -23.99 -18.52
CA ALA A 116 17.92 -22.92 -17.93
C ALA A 116 17.01 -21.88 -17.23
N PRO A 117 17.29 -21.50 -15.96
CA PRO A 117 16.61 -20.36 -15.35
C PRO A 117 16.80 -19.12 -16.24
N PRO A 118 15.83 -18.19 -16.27
CA PRO A 118 15.99 -16.95 -17.01
C PRO A 118 17.32 -16.29 -16.60
N PRO A 119 18.09 -15.74 -17.55
CA PRO A 119 19.34 -15.07 -17.21
C PRO A 119 19.05 -14.02 -16.14
N PRO A 120 19.94 -13.84 -15.14
CA PRO A 120 19.79 -12.79 -14.17
C PRO A 120 19.58 -11.47 -14.92
N VAL A 121 18.62 -10.66 -14.45
CA VAL A 121 18.36 -9.36 -15.03
C VAL A 121 19.59 -8.48 -14.72
N THR A 122 20.59 -8.52 -15.58
CA THR A 122 21.77 -7.66 -15.47
C THR A 122 21.33 -6.27 -15.89
N VAL A 123 21.42 -5.34 -14.96
CA VAL A 123 21.43 -3.91 -15.28
C VAL A 123 22.80 -3.64 -15.89
N ASP A 124 22.84 -3.13 -17.11
CA ASP A 124 24.11 -2.74 -17.72
C ASP A 124 24.68 -1.59 -16.88
N ASP A 125 25.82 -1.83 -16.23
CA ASP A 125 26.44 -0.88 -15.28
C ASP A 125 26.72 0.48 -15.96
N ASP A 126 27.05 0.45 -17.26
CA ASP A 126 27.36 1.66 -18.04
C ASP A 126 26.20 2.67 -18.08
N ASN A 127 24.94 2.18 -18.07
CA ASN A 127 23.76 3.04 -18.12
C ASN A 127 23.32 3.52 -16.72
N LEU A 128 23.79 2.82 -15.67
CA LEU A 128 23.43 3.12 -14.30
C LEU A 128 24.09 4.42 -13.81
N GLU A 129 25.36 4.66 -14.14
CA GLU A 129 26.04 5.91 -13.80
C GLU A 129 25.38 7.13 -14.45
N GLU A 130 24.96 7.02 -15.72
CA GLU A 130 24.26 8.11 -16.42
C GLU A 130 22.92 8.45 -15.75
N TYR A 131 22.12 7.44 -15.41
CA TYR A 131 20.85 7.64 -14.72
C TYR A 131 21.01 8.18 -13.30
N VAL A 132 22.07 7.80 -12.59
CA VAL A 132 22.35 8.36 -11.25
C VAL A 132 22.79 9.82 -11.36
N ASN A 133 23.59 10.19 -12.36
CA ASN A 133 24.01 11.56 -12.61
C ASN A 133 22.83 12.44 -13.05
N ASN A 134 21.92 11.91 -13.87
CA ASN A 134 20.71 12.58 -14.36
C ASN A 134 19.44 12.09 -13.63
N PHE A 135 19.49 11.99 -12.30
CA PHE A 135 18.49 11.30 -11.48
C PHE A 135 17.04 11.78 -11.67
N GLU A 136 16.81 13.09 -11.79
CA GLU A 136 15.44 13.61 -11.93
C GLU A 136 14.83 13.22 -13.29
N ASP A 137 15.59 13.36 -14.37
CA ASP A 137 15.19 12.93 -15.72
C ASP A 137 15.00 11.40 -15.78
N ALA A 138 15.88 10.66 -15.09
CA ALA A 138 15.75 9.21 -14.95
C ALA A 138 14.47 8.80 -14.20
N ASN A 139 14.11 9.53 -13.14
CA ASN A 139 12.87 9.32 -12.40
C ASN A 139 11.63 9.62 -13.24
N GLU A 140 11.60 10.74 -13.95
CA GLU A 140 10.51 11.10 -14.86
C GLU A 140 10.30 10.06 -15.98
N LYS A 141 11.39 9.47 -16.48
CA LYS A 141 11.38 8.40 -17.47
C LYS A 141 11.08 7.01 -16.90
N GLY A 142 10.92 6.87 -15.59
CA GLY A 142 10.55 5.62 -14.92
C GLY A 142 11.71 4.64 -14.74
N HIS A 143 12.96 5.12 -14.72
CA HIS A 143 14.16 4.32 -14.42
C HIS A 143 14.43 4.18 -12.91
N VAL A 144 13.75 4.97 -12.08
CA VAL A 144 13.94 5.01 -10.62
C VAL A 144 12.77 4.32 -9.91
N LEU A 145 13.06 3.49 -8.90
CA LEU A 145 12.05 2.93 -8.02
C LEU A 145 11.48 4.00 -7.08
N ASN A 146 10.33 4.56 -7.41
CA ASN A 146 9.73 5.68 -6.68
C ASN A 146 8.39 5.35 -5.99
N SER A 147 7.98 4.08 -6.00
CA SER A 147 6.72 3.64 -5.38
C SER A 147 6.89 2.29 -4.70
N GLN A 148 6.15 2.09 -3.61
CA GLN A 148 6.08 0.85 -2.86
C GLN A 148 4.61 0.41 -2.74
N THR A 149 4.35 -0.87 -3.02
CA THR A 149 3.03 -1.47 -2.85
C THR A 149 2.95 -2.18 -1.50
N PHE A 150 1.98 -1.78 -0.67
CA PHE A 150 1.62 -2.45 0.57
C PHE A 150 0.48 -3.43 0.32
N GLY A 151 0.71 -4.72 0.58
CA GLY A 151 -0.31 -5.76 0.51
C GLY A 151 -0.92 -6.06 1.88
N GLY A 152 -2.23 -6.26 1.91
CA GLY A 152 -2.97 -6.63 3.12
C GLY A 152 -4.14 -7.57 2.80
N GLN A 153 -4.71 -8.15 3.86
CA GLN A 153 -5.90 -8.97 3.78
C GLN A 153 -6.92 -8.46 4.79
N ILE A 154 -8.15 -8.26 4.33
CA ILE A 154 -9.28 -7.89 5.17
C ILE A 154 -9.63 -9.07 6.05
N THR A 155 -9.68 -8.84 7.36
CA THR A 155 -10.16 -9.84 8.32
C THR A 155 -11.67 -9.96 8.17
N LYS A 156 -12.17 -11.16 7.87
CA LYS A 156 -13.61 -11.41 7.77
C LYS A 156 -14.23 -11.42 9.16
N ASP A 157 -15.43 -10.86 9.27
CA ASP A 157 -16.20 -10.93 10.51
C ASP A 157 -16.52 -12.40 10.84
N ASN A 158 -16.39 -12.76 12.11
CA ASN A 158 -16.62 -14.11 12.63
C ASN A 158 -18.10 -14.33 13.01
N SER A 159 -19.01 -13.47 12.53
CA SER A 159 -20.46 -13.59 12.70
C SER A 159 -20.94 -13.55 14.17
N LYS A 160 -20.10 -13.08 15.09
CA LYS A 160 -20.41 -12.96 16.54
C LYS A 160 -20.76 -11.54 16.98
N GLY A 161 -20.99 -10.62 16.02
CA GLY A 161 -21.31 -9.21 16.25
C GLY A 161 -20.18 -8.27 15.79
N PRO A 162 -20.44 -6.95 15.75
CA PRO A 162 -19.47 -5.97 15.25
C PRO A 162 -18.25 -5.95 16.16
N SER A 163 -17.09 -6.34 15.61
CA SER A 163 -15.85 -6.40 16.39
C SER A 163 -15.21 -5.02 16.61
N TYR A 164 -15.57 -4.01 15.79
CA TYR A 164 -14.97 -2.67 15.81
C TYR A 164 -15.97 -1.60 15.34
N MET A 165 -15.90 -0.38 15.91
CA MET A 165 -16.67 0.80 15.47
C MET A 165 -15.74 2.01 15.29
N LEU A 166 -16.01 2.88 14.30
CA LEU A 166 -15.26 4.11 14.08
C LEU A 166 -16.08 5.34 14.50
N GLY A 167 -15.62 6.02 15.55
CA GLY A 167 -16.20 7.29 16.00
C GLY A 167 -15.43 8.49 15.47
N THR A 168 -16.14 9.58 15.16
CA THR A 168 -15.51 10.90 15.01
C THR A 168 -15.99 11.82 16.13
N PHE A 169 -15.05 12.45 16.81
CA PHE A 169 -15.33 13.47 17.83
C PHE A 169 -15.26 14.84 17.18
N ARG A 170 -16.31 15.64 17.34
CA ARG A 170 -16.34 17.04 16.89
C ARG A 170 -16.37 17.93 18.12
N ASP A 171 -15.45 18.90 18.18
CA ASP A 171 -15.45 19.90 19.24
C ASP A 171 -16.78 20.67 19.22
N GLY A 172 -17.50 20.63 20.34
CA GLY A 172 -18.84 21.22 20.48
C GLY A 172 -19.96 20.25 20.83
N GLY A 173 -19.68 19.00 21.22
CA GLY A 173 -20.64 18.14 21.92
C GLY A 173 -21.53 17.25 21.06
N TYR A 174 -21.30 17.14 19.75
CA TYR A 174 -22.06 16.21 18.90
C TYR A 174 -21.17 15.12 18.28
N PRO A 175 -21.07 13.94 18.92
CA PRO A 175 -20.39 12.76 18.36
C PRO A 175 -21.16 12.16 17.18
N ALA A 176 -20.67 12.37 15.95
CA ALA A 176 -21.11 11.59 14.81
C ALA A 176 -20.28 10.28 14.75
N LEU A 177 -20.86 9.16 15.18
CA LEU A 177 -20.29 7.84 14.89
C LEU A 177 -20.75 7.36 13.50
N ALA A 178 -19.80 6.84 12.74
CA ALA A 178 -20.08 6.11 11.51
C ALA A 178 -19.98 4.61 11.83
N MET A 179 -21.09 3.88 11.69
CA MET A 179 -21.13 2.43 11.88
C MET A 179 -20.68 1.69 10.60
N LEU A 180 -20.26 0.44 10.79
CA LEU A 180 -19.78 -0.52 9.79
C LEU A 180 -20.52 -1.83 9.94
#